data_AF-A0A5C8BXF4-F1
#
_entry.id   AF-A0A5C8BXF4-F1
#
_cell.length_a   1.000
_cell.length_b   1.000
_cell.length_c   1.000
_cell.angle_alpha   90.00
_cell.angle_beta   90.00
_cell.angle_gamma   90.00
#
_symmetry.space_group_name_H-M   'P 1'
#
loop_
_entity.id
_entity.type
_entity.pdbx_description
1 polymer ?
#
loop_
_entity_poly.entity_id
_entity_poly.type
_entity_poly.pdbx_seq_one_letter_code
_entity_poly.pdbx_strand_id
1 'polypeptide(L)'
;LSDGGLIQALAESSFHQGIGVVVELDDPFIDLFSESSARAMVAVRPENHEAFVELADSFDVSLATIGLTGGTSLTVDGQFDIDVAELRADWKATLPAILGTII
;
A
#
# COMPACT_ATOMS: atom_id res chain seq x y z
N LEU A 1 -7.94 6.22 -2.37
CA LEU A 1 -7.87 5.31 -1.23
C LEU A 1 -9.30 5.15 -0.77
N SER A 2 -9.78 3.92 -0.67
CA SER A 2 -11.21 3.62 -0.47
C SER A 2 -11.40 2.95 0.88
N ASP A 3 -12.21 1.90 0.92
CA ASP A 3 -12.47 1.08 2.09
C ASP A 3 -11.16 0.44 2.57
N GLY A 4 -10.91 0.52 3.88
CA GLY A 4 -9.68 0.02 4.51
C GLY A 4 -8.43 0.88 4.36
N GLY A 5 -8.54 2.07 3.75
CA GLY A 5 -7.49 3.11 3.79
C GLY A 5 -6.23 2.80 2.97
N LEU A 6 -5.11 3.37 3.39
CA LEU A 6 -3.80 3.19 2.74
C LEU A 6 -3.26 1.77 2.98
N ILE A 7 -3.47 1.20 4.16
CA ILE A 7 -2.94 -0.13 4.51
C ILE A 7 -3.48 -1.22 3.58
N GLN A 8 -4.78 -1.19 3.27
CA GLN A 8 -5.37 -2.15 2.35
C GLN A 8 -4.85 -1.96 0.93
N ALA A 9 -4.67 -0.70 0.49
CA ALA A 9 -4.11 -0.41 -0.82
C ALA A 9 -2.67 -0.91 -0.96
N LEU A 10 -1.82 -0.74 0.07
CA LEU A 10 -0.46 -1.28 0.11
C LEU A 10 -0.46 -2.80 0.05
N ALA A 11 -1.30 -3.45 0.86
CA ALA A 11 -1.40 -4.90 0.92
C ALA A 11 -1.85 -5.50 -0.42
N GLU A 12 -2.97 -5.03 -0.97
CA GLU A 12 -3.52 -5.54 -2.23
C GLU A 12 -2.58 -5.31 -3.42
N SER A 13 -1.87 -4.17 -3.45
CA SER A 13 -0.86 -3.90 -4.48
C SER A 13 0.32 -4.87 -4.41
N SER A 14 0.66 -5.35 -3.22
CA SER A 14 1.76 -6.28 -2.98
C SER A 14 1.43 -7.73 -3.38
N PHE A 15 0.15 -8.13 -3.30
CA PHE A 15 -0.27 -9.53 -3.47
C PHE A 15 -0.02 -10.14 -4.86
N HIS A 16 -0.06 -9.33 -5.92
CA HIS A 16 0.03 -9.86 -7.29
C HIS A 16 1.42 -10.43 -7.60
N GLN A 17 2.46 -9.66 -7.27
CA GLN A 17 3.86 -10.06 -7.51
C GLN A 17 4.60 -10.53 -6.25
N GLY A 18 3.98 -10.42 -5.07
CA GLY A 18 4.66 -10.74 -3.80
C GLY A 18 5.80 -9.77 -3.49
N ILE A 19 5.73 -8.55 -4.01
CA ILE A 19 6.73 -7.50 -3.77
C ILE A 19 6.27 -6.70 -2.56
N GLY A 20 7.12 -6.66 -1.54
CA GLY A 20 6.89 -5.90 -0.32
C GLY A 20 7.04 -4.40 -0.48
N VAL A 21 6.95 -3.70 0.65
CA VAL A 21 7.09 -2.25 0.75
C VAL A 21 7.49 -1.88 2.17
N VAL A 22 8.37 -0.90 2.29
CA VAL A 22 8.69 -0.25 3.57
C VAL A 22 8.18 1.18 3.50
N VAL A 23 7.36 1.59 4.47
CA VAL A 23 6.83 2.96 4.58
C VAL A 23 7.13 3.59 5.92
N GLU A 24 7.35 4.91 5.91
CA GLU A 24 7.49 5.78 7.07
C GLU A 24 6.32 6.76 7.07
N LEU A 25 5.64 6.90 8.22
CA LEU A 25 4.40 7.68 8.35
C LEU A 25 4.47 8.58 9.58
N ASP A 26 3.87 9.78 9.48
CA ASP A 26 3.88 10.77 10.55
C ASP A 26 2.89 10.41 11.66
N ASP A 27 1.65 10.05 11.28
CA ASP A 27 0.64 9.49 12.19
C ASP A 27 0.18 8.15 11.63
N PRO A 28 0.83 7.03 12.01
CA PRO A 28 0.54 5.73 11.43
C PRO A 28 -0.93 5.32 11.54
N PHE A 29 -1.65 5.74 12.59
CA PHE A 29 -3.06 5.36 12.71
C PHE A 29 -3.91 6.12 11.68
N ILE A 30 -3.77 7.44 11.62
CA ILE A 30 -4.54 8.27 10.69
C ILE A 30 -4.14 7.98 9.25
N ASP A 31 -2.85 7.88 8.95
CA ASP A 31 -2.35 7.68 7.61
C ASP A 31 -2.76 6.31 7.03
N LEU A 32 -2.72 5.25 7.85
CA LEU A 32 -3.08 3.89 7.41
C LEU A 32 -4.59 3.71 7.24
N PHE A 33 -5.40 4.17 8.19
CA PHE A 33 -6.81 3.79 8.30
C PHE A 33 -7.80 4.90 7.96
N SER A 34 -7.37 6.15 7.78
CA SER A 34 -8.27 7.20 7.29
C SER A 34 -8.75 6.84 5.88
N GLU A 35 -10.04 7.02 5.65
CA GLU A 35 -10.68 6.89 4.35
C GLU A 35 -11.08 8.26 3.83
N SER A 36 -10.67 8.60 2.62
CA SER A 36 -11.05 9.86 1.99
C SER A 36 -10.98 9.78 0.48
N SER A 37 -11.87 10.51 -0.17
CA SER A 37 -11.93 10.58 -1.62
C SER A 37 -10.74 11.34 -2.20
N ALA A 38 -10.53 11.21 -3.51
CA ALA A 38 -9.50 11.91 -4.28
C ALA A 38 -8.03 11.65 -3.86
N ARG A 39 -7.75 10.59 -3.09
CA ARG A 39 -6.37 10.11 -2.86
C ARG A 39 -6.03 8.94 -3.79
N ALA A 40 -4.80 8.90 -4.28
CA ALA A 40 -4.25 7.77 -5.03
C ALA A 40 -2.88 7.39 -4.47
N MET A 41 -2.53 6.11 -4.60
CA MET A 41 -1.19 5.61 -4.35
C MET A 41 -0.56 5.27 -5.71
N VAL A 42 0.70 5.67 -5.90
CA VAL A 42 1.46 5.40 -7.12
C VAL A 42 2.85 4.90 -6.75
N ALA A 43 3.37 3.98 -7.56
CA ALA A 43 4.77 3.59 -7.52
C ALA A 43 5.46 4.13 -8.77
N VAL A 44 6.56 4.85 -8.59
CA VAL A 44 7.38 5.41 -9.67
C VAL A 44 8.78 4.81 -9.59
N ARG A 45 9.47 4.70 -10.73
CA ARG A 45 10.87 4.31 -10.72
C ARG A 45 11.70 5.41 -10.04
N PRO A 46 12.73 5.08 -9.25
CA PRO A 46 13.54 6.08 -8.54
C PRO A 46 14.07 7.20 -9.45
N GLU A 47 14.51 6.86 -10.66
CA GLU A 47 15.02 7.81 -11.65
C GLU A 47 13.96 8.80 -12.18
N ASN A 48 12.68 8.51 -11.99
CA ASN A 48 11.56 9.36 -12.41
C ASN A 48 10.91 10.10 -11.24
N HIS A 49 11.37 9.90 -10.01
CA HIS A 49 10.73 10.44 -8.81
C HIS A 49 10.67 11.97 -8.83
N GLU A 50 11.81 12.64 -9.07
CA GLU A 50 11.89 14.10 -9.13
C GLU A 50 10.99 14.67 -10.22
N ALA A 51 11.04 14.10 -11.44
CA ALA A 51 10.18 14.52 -12.54
C ALA A 51 8.68 14.32 -12.24
N PHE A 52 8.31 13.27 -11.48
CA PHE A 52 6.93 13.05 -11.06
C PHE A 52 6.47 14.07 -10.01
N VAL A 53 7.35 14.44 -9.08
CA VAL A 53 7.09 15.49 -8.08
C VAL A 53 6.86 16.84 -8.76
N GLU A 54 7.73 17.22 -9.70
CA GLU A 54 7.57 18.45 -10.48
C GLU A 54 6.27 18.44 -11.31
N LEU A 55 5.93 17.30 -11.90
CA LEU A 55 4.69 17.16 -12.66
C LEU A 55 3.46 17.36 -11.76
N ALA A 56 3.44 16.75 -10.58
CA ALA A 56 2.34 16.88 -9.65
C ALA A 56 2.18 18.33 -9.15
N ASP A 57 3.29 19.01 -8.83
CA ASP A 57 3.31 20.43 -8.46
C ASP A 57 2.77 21.33 -9.58
N SER A 58 3.12 21.05 -10.84
CA SER A 58 2.61 21.80 -12.00
C SER A 58 1.08 21.72 -12.18
N PHE A 59 0.44 20.71 -11.58
CA PHE A 59 -1.00 20.52 -11.56
C PHE A 59 -1.65 20.84 -10.20
N ASP A 60 -0.91 21.43 -9.25
CA ASP A 60 -1.38 21.73 -7.88
C ASP A 60 -1.87 20.46 -7.14
N VAL A 61 -1.23 19.32 -7.40
CA VAL A 61 -1.54 18.04 -6.77
C VAL A 61 -0.59 17.79 -5.60
N SER A 62 -1.12 17.89 -4.38
CA SER A 62 -0.38 17.52 -3.17
C SER A 62 0.03 16.05 -3.18
N LEU A 63 1.29 15.78 -2.83
CA LEU A 63 1.84 14.43 -2.72
C LEU A 63 2.67 14.28 -1.44
N ALA A 64 2.78 13.05 -0.97
CA ALA A 64 3.74 12.65 0.06
C ALA A 64 4.53 11.45 -0.45
N THR A 65 5.86 11.48 -0.28
CA THR A 65 6.70 10.30 -0.51
C THR A 65 6.74 9.51 0.79
N ILE A 66 6.12 8.33 0.78
CA ILE A 66 5.91 7.54 2.00
C ILE A 66 6.83 6.34 2.14
N GLY A 67 7.58 5.95 1.10
CA GLY A 67 8.41 4.75 1.18
C GLY A 67 8.89 4.18 -0.15
N LEU A 68 9.35 2.93 -0.11
CA LEU A 68 9.94 2.21 -1.24
C LEU A 68 9.43 0.77 -1.31
N THR A 69 9.10 0.31 -2.52
CA THR A 69 8.75 -1.08 -2.79
C THR A 69 10.01 -1.96 -2.85
N GLY A 70 9.93 -3.18 -2.34
CA GLY A 70 11.03 -4.15 -2.35
C GLY A 70 10.85 -5.24 -1.30
N GLY A 71 11.69 -6.28 -1.35
CA GLY A 71 11.61 -7.39 -0.40
C GLY A 71 10.30 -8.18 -0.50
N THR A 72 9.96 -8.88 0.58
CA THR A 72 8.78 -9.76 0.66
C THR A 72 7.82 -9.40 1.79
N SER A 73 8.08 -8.30 2.50
CA SER A 73 7.27 -7.86 3.65
C SER A 73 6.61 -6.51 3.41
N LEU A 74 5.44 -6.32 4.02
CA LEU A 74 4.85 -4.99 4.22
C LEU A 74 5.28 -4.50 5.59
N THR A 75 6.13 -3.48 5.60
CA THR A 75 6.72 -2.89 6.80
C THR A 75 6.23 -1.45 6.96
N VAL A 76 5.71 -1.14 8.14
CA VAL A 76 5.46 0.24 8.58
C VAL A 76 6.46 0.53 9.70
N ASP A 77 7.38 1.47 9.46
CA ASP A 77 8.50 1.71 10.37
C ASP A 77 8.02 2.01 11.80
N GLY A 78 8.68 1.38 12.76
CA GLY A 78 8.32 1.47 14.18
C GLY A 78 6.98 0.84 14.58
N GLN A 79 6.20 0.25 13.66
CA GLN A 79 4.89 -0.34 13.96
C GLN A 79 4.86 -1.86 13.79
N PHE A 80 5.11 -2.37 12.58
CA PHE A 80 5.06 -3.80 12.29
C PHE A 80 5.81 -4.15 11.00
N ASP A 81 6.11 -5.44 10.86
CA ASP A 81 6.70 -6.05 9.69
C ASP A 81 6.02 -7.42 9.46
N ILE A 82 5.31 -7.58 8.34
CA ILE A 82 4.50 -8.78 8.06
C ILE A 82 4.79 -9.28 6.65
N ASP A 83 4.99 -10.58 6.50
CA ASP A 83 5.24 -11.21 5.20
C ASP A 83 4.01 -11.08 4.29
N VAL A 84 4.23 -10.70 3.03
CA VAL A 84 3.15 -10.50 2.05
C VAL A 84 2.43 -11.80 1.71
N ALA A 85 3.10 -12.95 1.76
CA ALA A 85 2.48 -14.24 1.51
C ALA A 85 1.52 -14.63 2.64
N GLU A 86 1.87 -14.33 3.90
CA GLU A 86 0.98 -14.49 5.06
C GLU A 86 -0.26 -13.60 4.91
N LEU A 87 -0.08 -12.30 4.69
CA LEU A 87 -1.19 -11.35 4.50
C LEU A 87 -2.13 -11.80 3.37
N ARG A 88 -1.56 -12.27 2.26
CA ARG A 88 -2.33 -12.75 1.11
C ARG A 88 -3.12 -14.01 1.43
N ALA A 89 -2.56 -14.93 2.20
CA ALA A 89 -3.23 -16.16 2.58
C ALA A 89 -4.47 -15.84 3.42
N ASP A 90 -4.32 -14.98 4.42
CA ASP A 90 -5.40 -14.56 5.31
C ASP A 90 -6.49 -13.77 4.56
N TRP A 91 -6.09 -12.83 3.70
CA TRP A 91 -7.03 -12.06 2.87
C TRP A 91 -7.86 -12.98 1.94
N LYS A 92 -7.25 -14.04 1.39
CA LYS A 92 -7.96 -15.00 0.53
C LYS A 92 -8.84 -15.98 1.27
N ALA A 93 -8.61 -16.23 2.56
CA ALA A 93 -9.24 -17.34 3.29
C ALA A 93 -10.74 -17.13 3.55
N THR A 94 -11.19 -15.87 3.69
CA THR A 94 -12.54 -15.52 4.14
C THR A 94 -13.65 -16.06 3.24
N LEU A 95 -13.57 -15.80 1.93
CA LEU A 95 -14.65 -16.20 1.01
C LEU A 95 -14.74 -17.73 0.83
N PRO A 96 -13.63 -18.46 0.59
CA PRO A 96 -13.66 -19.92 0.54
C PRO A 96 -14.17 -20.57 1.84
N ALA A 97 -13.87 -20.00 3.00
CA ALA A 97 -14.33 -20.52 4.29
C ALA A 97 -15.87 -20.45 4.45
N ILE A 98 -16.50 -19.41 3.91
CA ILE A 98 -17.94 -19.17 4.05
C ILE A 98 -18.73 -19.76 2.88
N LEU A 99 -18.21 -19.66 1.66
CA LEU A 99 -18.92 -20.00 0.42
C LEU A 99 -18.52 -21.36 -0.17
N GLY A 100 -17.47 -22.00 0.35
CA GLY A 100 -16.86 -23.19 -0.24
C GLY A 100 -15.84 -22.84 -1.33
N THR A 101 -15.01 -23.82 -1.70
CA THR A 101 -14.01 -23.64 -2.76
C THR A 101 -14.64 -23.92 -4.12
N ILE A 102 -14.56 -22.97 -5.05
CA ILE A 102 -14.93 -23.21 -6.45
C ILE A 102 -13.80 -24.03 -7.07
N ILE A 103 -14.13 -25.26 -7.47
CA ILE A 103 -13.25 -26.22 -8.15
C ILE A 103 -13.13 -25.85 -9.63
#